data_AF-A0A5K1GWG3-F1
#
_entry.id   AF-A0A5K1GWG3-F1
#
_cell.length_a   1.000
_cell.length_b   1.000
_cell.length_c   1.000
_cell.angle_alpha   90.00
_cell.angle_beta   90.00
_cell.angle_gamma   90.00
#
_symmetry.space_group_name_H-M   'P 1'
#
loop_
_entity.id
_entity.type
_entity.pdbx_description
1 polymer ?
#
loop_
_entity_poly.entity_id
_entity_poly.type
_entity_poly.pdbx_seq_one_letter_code
_entity_poly.pdbx_strand_id
1 'polypeptide(L)'
;SNVPIKVDGVKDFTFEELAVATKDFSDSSLIGQGGYGKVYRGTLADGSVVAIKRAQEGSLQGEREFLTEIALLSRLHHRNLVSLVGYCDEEGEQ
;
A
#
# COMPACT_ATOMS: atom_id res chain seq x y z
N SER A 1 0.30 19.84 -2.67
CA SER A 1 1.29 20.33 -1.67
C SER A 1 1.96 19.12 -1.06
N ASN A 2 3.06 18.65 -1.64
CA ASN A 2 3.71 17.38 -1.25
C ASN A 2 4.60 17.59 -0.04
N VAL A 3 4.01 17.49 1.16
CA VAL A 3 4.81 17.12 2.32
C VAL A 3 5.03 15.62 2.20
N PRO A 4 6.27 15.12 2.04
CA PRO A 4 6.50 13.68 2.06
C PRO A 4 6.04 13.17 3.42
N ILE A 5 5.06 12.29 3.39
CA ILE A 5 4.74 11.47 4.56
C ILE A 5 6.03 10.71 4.83
N LYS A 6 6.51 10.76 6.06
CA LYS A 6 7.58 9.90 6.53
C LYS A 6 7.18 9.39 7.89
N VAL A 7 6.94 8.10 7.98
CA VAL A 7 6.44 7.48 9.20
C VAL A 7 7.50 6.56 9.77
N ASP A 8 7.97 6.90 10.98
CA ASP A 8 9.02 6.12 11.64
C ASP A 8 8.58 4.66 11.83
N GLY A 9 9.44 3.72 11.41
CA GLY A 9 9.18 2.28 11.52
C GLY A 9 8.35 1.69 10.38
N VAL A 10 7.94 2.49 9.39
CA VAL A 10 7.23 2.05 8.19
C VAL A 10 8.14 2.24 6.98
N LYS A 11 8.22 1.25 6.09
CA LYS A 11 9.11 1.34 4.91
C LYS A 11 8.48 2.20 3.81
N ASP A 12 9.26 3.13 3.27
CA ASP A 12 8.98 3.83 2.02
C ASP A 12 9.38 2.89 0.86
N PHE A 13 8.40 2.38 0.13
CA PHE A 13 8.63 1.57 -1.08
C PHE A 13 8.57 2.45 -2.32
N THR A 14 9.37 2.10 -3.33
CA THR A 14 9.18 2.68 -4.66
C THR A 14 8.03 2.00 -5.39
N PHE A 15 7.46 2.69 -6.38
CA PHE A 15 6.44 2.09 -7.24
C PHE A 15 6.99 0.84 -7.96
N GLU A 16 8.24 0.90 -8.43
CA GLU A 16 8.92 -0.22 -9.10
C GLU A 16 9.05 -1.45 -8.19
N GLU A 17 9.39 -1.27 -6.91
CA GLU A 17 9.46 -2.38 -5.95
C GLU A 17 8.10 -3.10 -5.83
N LEU A 18 7.00 -2.33 -5.74
CA LEU A 18 5.66 -2.88 -5.63
C LEU A 18 5.16 -3.49 -6.95
N ALA A 19 5.50 -2.90 -8.09
CA ALA A 19 5.20 -3.44 -9.41
C ALA A 19 5.90 -4.80 -9.59
N VAL A 20 7.19 -4.90 -9.30
CA VAL A 20 7.93 -6.18 -9.36
C VAL A 20 7.31 -7.21 -8.43
N ALA A 21 6.97 -6.83 -7.19
CA ALA A 21 6.38 -7.74 -6.21
C ALA A 21 5.02 -8.32 -6.65
N THR A 22 4.28 -7.60 -7.49
CA THR A 22 2.93 -7.95 -7.96
C THR A 22 2.87 -8.43 -9.41
N LYS A 23 4.02 -8.60 -10.08
CA LYS A 23 4.09 -8.87 -11.52
C LYS A 23 3.36 -7.79 -12.34
N ASP A 24 3.72 -6.54 -12.07
CA ASP A 24 3.15 -5.35 -12.68
C ASP A 24 1.63 -5.22 -12.43
N PHE A 25 1.23 -5.40 -11.17
CA PHE A 25 -0.18 -5.36 -10.74
C PHE A 25 -1.12 -6.25 -11.58
N SER A 26 -0.60 -7.39 -12.04
CA SER A 26 -1.33 -8.35 -12.86
C SER A 26 -2.58 -8.87 -12.14
N ASP A 27 -3.68 -9.06 -12.88
CA ASP A 27 -4.91 -9.71 -12.38
C ASP A 27 -4.64 -11.10 -11.79
N SER A 28 -3.56 -11.77 -12.20
CA SER A 28 -3.14 -13.06 -11.61
C SER A 28 -2.71 -12.95 -10.14
N SER A 29 -2.37 -11.75 -9.68
CA SER A 29 -2.03 -11.44 -8.29
C SER A 29 -3.17 -10.74 -7.54
N LEU A 30 -4.26 -10.38 -8.22
CA LEU A 30 -5.41 -9.72 -7.62
C LEU A 30 -6.14 -10.68 -6.68
N ILE A 31 -6.30 -10.27 -5.42
CA ILE A 31 -6.97 -11.06 -4.37
C ILE A 31 -8.22 -10.39 -3.83
N GLY A 32 -8.47 -9.12 -4.17
CA GLY A 32 -9.68 -8.41 -3.80
C GLY A 32 -9.85 -7.08 -4.53
N GLN A 33 -11.11 -6.67 -4.70
CA GLN A 33 -11.47 -5.36 -5.25
C GLN A 33 -12.74 -4.86 -4.58
N GLY A 34 -12.79 -3.57 -4.27
CA GLY A 34 -13.97 -2.91 -3.72
C GLY A 34 -13.95 -1.41 -3.99
N GLY A 35 -14.84 -0.66 -3.32
CA GLY A 35 -14.93 0.80 -3.47
C GLY A 35 -13.67 1.57 -3.02
N TYR A 36 -12.73 0.88 -2.38
CA TYR A 36 -11.50 1.43 -1.80
C TYR A 36 -10.25 1.07 -2.62
N GLY A 37 -10.44 0.49 -3.82
CA GLY A 37 -9.36 0.08 -4.71
C GLY A 37 -9.19 -1.44 -4.84
N LYS A 38 -7.99 -1.83 -5.29
CA LYS A 38 -7.60 -3.22 -5.56
C LYS A 38 -6.57 -3.69 -4.54
N VAL A 39 -6.60 -4.98 -4.20
CA VAL A 39 -5.65 -5.62 -3.30
C VAL A 39 -4.97 -6.76 -4.04
N TYR A 40 -3.65 -6.72 -4.06
CA TYR A 40 -2.79 -7.68 -4.74
C TYR A 40 -1.96 -8.48 -3.74
N ARG A 41 -1.72 -9.76 -4.04
CA ARG A 41 -0.75 -10.59 -3.32
C ARG A 41 0.64 -10.33 -3.89
N GLY A 42 1.50 -9.68 -3.12
CA GLY A 42 2.89 -9.40 -3.47
C GLY A 42 3.89 -10.34 -2.80
N THR A 43 5.08 -10.48 -3.39
CA THR A 43 6.26 -11.04 -2.71
C THR A 43 7.40 -10.03 -2.79
N LEU A 44 7.83 -9.51 -1.64
CA LEU A 44 8.90 -8.53 -1.53
C LEU A 44 10.28 -9.17 -1.81
N ALA A 45 11.29 -8.33 -2.02
CA ALA A 45 12.66 -8.78 -2.34
C ALA A 45 13.30 -9.66 -1.25
N ASP A 46 12.87 -9.52 0.00
CA ASP A 46 13.31 -10.36 1.13
C ASP A 46 12.55 -11.71 1.21
N GLY A 47 11.62 -11.97 0.29
CA GLY A 47 10.76 -13.15 0.27
C GLY A 47 9.48 -13.02 1.09
N SER A 48 9.26 -11.90 1.78
CA SER A 48 8.04 -11.66 2.55
C SER A 48 6.81 -11.59 1.65
N VAL A 49 5.77 -12.35 1.99
CA VAL A 49 4.48 -12.30 1.28
C VAL A 49 3.59 -11.25 1.94
N VAL A 50 3.09 -10.31 1.15
CA VAL A 50 2.31 -9.16 1.63
C VAL A 50 1.03 -8.96 0.81
N ALA A 51 0.07 -8.26 1.40
CA ALA A 51 -1.07 -7.70 0.67
C ALA A 51 -0.73 -6.24 0.33
N ILE A 52 -0.79 -5.89 -0.96
CA ILE A 52 -0.54 -4.54 -1.46
C ILE A 52 -1.88 -3.98 -1.91
N LYS A 53 -2.38 -3.00 -1.17
CA LYS A 53 -3.59 -2.26 -1.53
C LYS A 53 -3.19 -1.06 -2.37
N ARG A 54 -3.87 -0.89 -3.51
CA ARG A 54 -3.71 0.21 -4.45
C ARG A 54 -5.06 0.89 -4.59
N ALA A 55 -5.13 2.16 -4.21
CA ALA A 55 -6.27 3.05 -4.40
C ALA A 55 -6.59 3.18 -5.90
N GLN A 56 -7.84 3.56 -6.17
CA GLN A 56 -8.26 3.79 -7.54
C GLN A 56 -7.77 5.17 -8.01
N GLU A 57 -7.09 5.21 -9.15
CA GLU A 57 -6.59 6.41 -9.81
C GLU A 57 -7.70 7.47 -9.93
N GLY A 58 -7.38 8.72 -9.55
CA GLY A 58 -8.28 9.87 -9.67
C GLY A 58 -9.38 9.99 -8.61
N SER A 59 -9.39 9.15 -7.57
CA SER A 59 -10.34 9.32 -6.46
C SER A 59 -9.78 10.21 -5.35
N LEU A 60 -10.32 11.43 -5.21
CA LEU A 60 -10.03 12.33 -4.06
C LEU A 60 -10.36 11.67 -2.70
N GLN A 61 -11.28 10.71 -2.72
CA GLN A 61 -11.62 9.89 -1.56
C GLN A 61 -10.49 8.91 -1.20
N GLY A 62 -9.84 8.31 -2.22
CA GLY A 62 -8.74 7.36 -2.04
C GLY A 62 -7.53 7.98 -1.36
N GLU A 63 -7.14 9.21 -1.72
CA GLU A 63 -6.03 9.92 -1.08
C GLU A 63 -6.28 10.10 0.43
N ARG A 64 -7.46 10.59 0.80
CA ARG A 64 -7.79 10.80 2.22
C ARG A 64 -7.82 9.49 3.00
N GLU A 65 -8.35 8.43 2.40
CA GLU A 65 -8.42 7.10 3.01
C GLU A 65 -7.02 6.49 3.16
N PHE A 66 -6.15 6.63 2.16
CA PHE A 66 -4.75 6.22 2.20
C PHE A 66 -4.01 6.89 3.36
N LEU A 67 -4.07 8.22 3.47
CA LEU A 67 -3.44 8.97 4.57
C LEU A 67 -3.98 8.52 5.94
N THR A 68 -5.29 8.29 6.01
CA THR A 68 -5.95 7.84 7.24
C THR A 68 -5.48 6.46 7.65
N GLU A 69 -5.38 5.52 6.70
CA GLU A 69 -4.89 4.16 6.94
C GLU A 69 -3.43 4.14 7.39
N ILE A 70 -2.56 4.91 6.73
CA ILE A 70 -1.15 5.04 7.14
C ILE A 70 -1.04 5.60 8.56
N ALA A 71 -1.74 6.70 8.85
CA ALA A 71 -1.68 7.34 10.16
C ALA A 71 -2.22 6.45 11.29
N LEU A 72 -3.22 5.61 11.02
CA LEU A 72 -3.78 4.67 12.00
C LEU A 72 -2.89 3.44 12.18
N LEU A 73 -2.56 2.75 11.09
CA LEU A 73 -1.89 1.45 11.15
C LEU A 73 -0.41 1.55 11.55
N SER A 74 0.23 2.69 11.28
CA SER A 74 1.60 2.95 11.76
C SER A 74 1.73 3.05 13.28
N ARG A 75 0.64 3.34 13.99
CA ARG A 75 0.62 3.52 15.44
C ARG A 75 0.05 2.32 16.19
N LEU A 76 -0.48 1.33 15.46
CA LEU A 76 -1.19 0.19 16.03
C LEU A 76 -0.40 -1.09 15.82
N HIS A 77 0.12 -1.65 16.91
CA HIS A 77 0.76 -2.95 16.92
C HIS A 77 0.01 -3.88 17.86
N HIS A 78 -0.82 -4.76 17.28
CA HIS A 78 -1.61 -5.71 18.05
C HIS A 78 -1.77 -7.01 17.28
N ARG A 79 -1.71 -8.15 17.98
CA ARG A 79 -1.78 -9.50 17.39
C ARG A 79 -3.05 -9.82 16.58
N ASN A 80 -4.11 -9.05 16.79
CA ASN A 80 -5.41 -9.21 16.11
C ASN A 80 -5.69 -8.09 15.09
N LEU A 81 -4.70 -7.22 14.83
CA LEU A 81 -4.79 -6.17 13.82
C LEU A 81 -3.76 -6.42 12.74
N VAL A 82 -4.10 -6.06 11.50
CA VAL A 82 -3.13 -6.04 10.41
C VAL A 82 -2.03 -5.03 10.73
N SER A 83 -0.79 -5.40 10.44
CA SER A 83 0.36 -4.51 10.60
C SER A 83 0.71 -3.87 9.25
N LEU A 84 0.93 -2.56 9.25
CA LEU A 84 1.44 -1.86 8.08
C LEU A 84 2.94 -2.12 7.95
N VAL A 85 3.35 -2.68 6.81
CA VAL A 85 4.78 -2.93 6.49
C VAL A 85 5.44 -1.70 5.86
N GLY A 86 4.71 -1.03 4.98
CA GLY A 86 5.19 0.12 4.23
C GLY A 86 4.09 0.75 3.38
N TYR A 87 4.45 1.83 2.67
CA TYR A 87 3.60 2.52 1.70
C TYR A 87 4.43 3.02 0.51
N CYS A 88 3.74 3.46 -0.53
CA CYS A 88 4.29 4.13 -1.70
C CYS A 88 3.39 5.33 -2.00
N ASP A 89 4.00 6.49 -2.32
CA ASP A 89 3.34 7.74 -2.70
C ASP A 89 4.05 8.33 -3.94
N GLU A 90 4.32 7.45 -4.91
CA GLU A 90 4.95 7.79 -6.19
C GLU A 90 3.92 7.68 -7.31
N GLU A 91 4.16 8.36 -8.44
CA GLU A 91 3.34 8.26 -9.67
C GLU A 91 1.83 8.56 -9.54
N GLY A 92 1.39 9.18 -8.43
CA GLY A 92 -0.05 9.34 -8.15
C GLY A 92 -0.73 8.03 -7.74
N GLU A 93 0.08 7.04 -7.41
CA GLU A 93 -0.30 5.72 -6.95
C GLU A 93 -0.24 5.72 -5.43
N GLN A 94 -1.44 5.63 -4.84
CA GLN A 94 -1.72 5.60 -3.40
C GLN A 94 -2.31 4.23 -3.06
#